data_AF-A0A089HKP3-F1
#
_entry.id   AF-A0A089HKP3-F1
#
_cell.length_a   1.000
_cell.length_b   1.000
_cell.length_c   1.000
_cell.angle_alpha   90.00
_cell.angle_beta   90.00
_cell.angle_gamma   90.00
#
_symmetry.space_group_name_H-M   'P 1'
#
loop_
_entity.id
_entity.type
_entity.pdbx_description
1 polymer ?
#
loop_
_entity_poly.entity_id
_entity_poly.type
_entity_poly.pdbx_seq_one_letter_code
_entity_poly.pdbx_strand_id
1 'polypeptide(L)'
;MYGSGQGLRSIAGEKVVRRYYFCSNFRNKGSRVCNSNSVRADFAERYVIERIAAVVQTPKLLDDIVVSLNKSRSKSVAPLQKELAAIERELKTLDMQKQRYFALYESDTIGRRNPLHHRDLGASSLLLKRKYRQKRIRCRHRHF
;
A
#
# COMPACT_ATOMS: atom_id res chain seq x y z
N MET A 1 -1.45 15.24 -21.65
CA MET A 1 -2.01 13.94 -21.21
C MET A 1 -2.88 13.41 -22.34
N TYR A 2 -2.84 12.11 -22.63
CA TYR A 2 -3.72 11.43 -23.60
C TYR A 2 -4.89 10.79 -22.85
N GLY A 3 -6.04 10.63 -23.50
CA GLY A 3 -7.18 9.89 -22.96
C GLY A 3 -7.43 8.60 -23.73
N SER A 4 -8.21 7.70 -23.14
CA SER A 4 -8.56 6.38 -23.70
C SER A 4 -10.02 6.31 -24.07
N GLY A 5 -10.34 5.78 -25.25
CA GLY A 5 -11.70 5.60 -25.75
C GLY A 5 -11.90 4.25 -26.42
N GLN A 6 -13.13 3.75 -26.41
CA GLN A 6 -13.49 2.49 -27.05
C GLN A 6 -14.68 2.71 -27.98
N GLY A 7 -14.61 2.15 -29.18
CA GLY A 7 -15.70 2.13 -30.16
C GLY A 7 -16.20 0.70 -30.33
N LEU A 8 -17.52 0.53 -30.30
CA LEU A 8 -18.18 -0.74 -30.58
C LEU A 8 -18.67 -0.75 -32.02
N ARG A 9 -18.37 -1.81 -32.77
CA ARG A 9 -18.90 -2.04 -34.12
C ARG A 9 -19.35 -3.48 -34.25
N SER A 10 -20.59 -3.71 -34.69
CA SER A 10 -21.08 -5.04 -35.03
C SER A 10 -20.65 -5.41 -36.45
N ILE A 11 -20.03 -6.58 -36.65
CA ILE A 11 -19.65 -7.13 -37.95
C ILE A 11 -20.24 -8.55 -38.01
N ALA A 12 -21.13 -8.82 -38.97
CA ALA A 12 -21.77 -10.14 -39.16
C ALA A 12 -22.40 -10.75 -37.89
N GLY A 13 -23.05 -9.92 -37.05
CA GLY A 13 -23.67 -10.34 -35.79
C GLY A 13 -22.71 -10.36 -34.58
N GLU A 14 -21.40 -10.26 -34.81
CA GLU A 14 -20.40 -10.22 -33.75
C GLU A 14 -20.06 -8.78 -33.35
N LYS A 15 -20.02 -8.49 -32.04
CA LYS A 15 -19.66 -7.16 -31.51
C LYS A 15 -18.14 -7.04 -31.38
N VAL A 16 -17.53 -6.24 -32.25
CA VAL A 16 -16.09 -5.95 -32.21
C VAL A 16 -15.81 -4.65 -31.46
N VAL A 17 -15.02 -4.74 -30.38
CA VAL A 17 -14.55 -3.57 -29.61
C VAL A 17 -13.20 -3.11 -30.16
N ARG A 18 -13.07 -1.83 -30.51
CA ARG A 18 -11.77 -1.22 -30.88
C ARG A 18 -11.39 -0.15 -29.87
N ARG A 19 -10.14 -0.20 -29.39
CA ARG A 19 -9.59 0.73 -28.39
C ARG A 19 -8.65 1.73 -29.04
N TYR A 20 -8.74 3.00 -28.62
CA TYR A 20 -7.92 4.10 -29.13
C TYR A 20 -7.43 5.00 -28.01
N TYR A 21 -6.21 5.51 -28.17
CA TYR A 21 -5.72 6.67 -27.42
C TYR A 21 -5.95 7.94 -28.24
N PHE A 22 -6.34 9.01 -27.57
CA PHE A 22 -6.60 10.31 -28.19
C PHE A 22 -5.88 11.43 -27.45
N CYS A 23 -5.52 12.49 -28.18
CA CYS A 23 -5.02 13.70 -27.56
C CYS A 23 -6.11 14.34 -26.68
N SER A 24 -5.87 14.51 -25.37
CA SER A 24 -6.86 15.12 -24.49
C SER A 24 -7.11 16.59 -24.81
N ASN A 25 -6.13 17.30 -25.38
CA ASN A 25 -6.33 18.69 -25.83
C ASN A 25 -7.32 18.76 -26.99
N PHE A 26 -7.24 17.85 -27.96
CA PHE A 26 -8.22 17.76 -29.03
C PHE A 26 -9.61 17.37 -28.50
N ARG A 27 -9.69 16.37 -27.63
CA ARG A 27 -10.95 15.91 -27.02
C ARG A 27 -11.67 17.02 -26.23
N ASN A 28 -10.92 17.83 -25.49
CA ASN A 28 -11.49 18.82 -24.58
C ASN A 28 -11.65 20.22 -25.20
N LYS A 29 -10.76 20.61 -26.12
CA LYS A 29 -10.69 21.98 -26.67
C LYS A 29 -10.92 22.05 -28.19
N GLY A 30 -11.06 20.91 -28.86
CA GLY A 30 -11.38 20.83 -30.28
C GLY A 30 -10.20 21.07 -31.24
N SER A 31 -10.52 21.05 -32.53
CA SER A 31 -9.55 21.14 -33.65
C SER A 31 -8.79 22.46 -33.71
N ARG A 32 -9.33 23.52 -33.10
CA ARG A 32 -8.67 24.84 -33.03
C ARG A 32 -7.36 24.81 -32.24
N VAL A 33 -7.20 23.87 -31.31
CA VAL A 33 -6.02 23.79 -30.42
C VAL A 33 -5.11 22.62 -30.79
N CYS A 34 -5.66 21.50 -31.26
CA CYS A 34 -4.88 20.32 -31.63
C CYS A 34 -5.65 19.51 -32.68
N ASN A 35 -4.94 18.80 -33.56
CA ASN A 35 -5.58 17.92 -34.55
C ASN A 35 -6.12 16.63 -33.93
N SER A 36 -6.97 15.92 -34.68
CA SER A 36 -7.57 14.62 -34.33
C SER A 36 -6.56 13.47 -34.32
N ASN A 37 -5.53 13.57 -33.48
CA ASN A 37 -4.50 12.56 -33.33
C ASN A 37 -5.02 11.42 -32.44
N SER A 38 -5.55 10.38 -33.09
CA SER A 38 -5.93 9.13 -32.43
C SER A 38 -5.07 7.97 -32.93
N VAL A 39 -4.65 7.12 -32.01
CA VAL A 39 -3.81 5.95 -32.31
C VAL A 39 -4.49 4.70 -31.76
N ARG A 40 -4.45 3.60 -32.51
CA ARG A 40 -4.96 2.31 -32.04
C ARG A 40 -4.20 1.89 -30.78
N ALA A 41 -4.94 1.58 -29.72
CA ALA A 41 -4.34 1.21 -28.44
C ALA A 41 -3.46 -0.04 -28.59
N ASP A 42 -3.94 -1.05 -29.31
CA ASP A 42 -3.19 -2.30 -29.50
C ASP A 42 -1.84 -2.10 -30.19
N PHE A 43 -1.72 -1.10 -31.07
CA PHE A 43 -0.48 -0.77 -31.74
C PHE A 43 0.46 -0.01 -30.80
N ALA A 44 -0.04 1.02 -30.13
CA ALA A 44 0.74 1.83 -29.21
C ALA A 44 1.25 1.02 -28.01
N GLU A 45 0.40 0.17 -27.41
CA GLU A 45 0.74 -0.72 -26.30
C GLU A 45 1.86 -1.68 -26.73
N ARG A 46 1.73 -2.34 -27.88
CA ARG A 46 2.76 -3.25 -28.41
C ARG A 46 4.08 -2.53 -28.64
N TYR A 47 4.05 -1.40 -29.35
CA TYR A 47 5.24 -0.60 -29.63
C TYR A 47 5.97 -0.18 -28.35
N VAL A 48 5.24 0.28 -27.34
CA VAL A 48 5.83 0.69 -26.05
C VAL A 48 6.44 -0.51 -25.33
N ILE A 49 5.73 -1.64 -25.27
CA ILE A 49 6.23 -2.86 -24.63
C ILE A 49 7.51 -3.35 -25.32
N GLU A 50 7.54 -3.40 -26.65
CA GLU A 50 8.71 -3.81 -27.43
C GLU A 50 9.91 -2.89 -27.17
N ARG A 51 9.68 -1.57 -27.10
CA ARG A 51 10.73 -0.60 -26.78
C ARG A 51 11.26 -0.76 -25.36
N ILE A 52 10.37 -0.98 -24.39
CA ILE A 52 10.78 -1.26 -23.00
C ILE A 52 11.60 -2.54 -22.97
N ALA A 53 11.16 -3.60 -23.64
CA ALA A 53 11.87 -4.88 -23.69
C ALA A 53 13.27 -4.74 -24.30
N ALA A 54 13.43 -3.95 -25.35
CA ALA A 54 14.73 -3.67 -25.96
C ALA A 54 15.67 -2.92 -25.01
N VAL A 55 15.16 -1.93 -24.27
CA VAL A 55 15.94 -1.15 -23.29
C VAL A 55 16.31 -1.99 -22.06
N VAL A 56 15.42 -2.88 -21.63
CA VAL A 56 15.70 -3.78 -20.49
C VAL A 56 16.77 -4.81 -20.82
N GLN A 57 16.94 -5.19 -22.09
CA GLN A 57 18.00 -6.12 -22.51
C GLN A 57 19.41 -5.55 -22.40
N THR A 58 19.59 -4.24 -22.17
CA THR A 58 20.90 -3.67 -21.87
C THR A 58 21.31 -3.96 -20.41
N PRO A 59 22.33 -4.82 -20.16
CA PRO A 59 22.64 -5.34 -18.83
C PRO A 59 23.01 -4.24 -17.82
N LYS A 60 23.77 -3.23 -18.27
CA LYS A 60 24.18 -2.09 -17.42
C LYS A 60 22.99 -1.31 -16.86
N LEU A 61 21.94 -1.13 -17.66
CA LEU A 61 20.77 -0.35 -17.28
C LEU A 61 19.94 -1.08 -16.22
N LEU A 62 19.84 -2.41 -16.32
CA LEU A 62 19.18 -3.22 -15.30
C LEU A 62 19.89 -3.12 -13.95
N ASP A 63 21.21 -3.26 -13.94
CA ASP A 63 22.01 -3.17 -12.71
C ASP A 63 21.84 -1.80 -12.05
N ASP A 64 21.90 -0.72 -12.83
CA ASP A 64 21.71 0.65 -12.34
C ASP A 64 20.32 0.86 -11.71
N ILE A 65 19.27 0.31 -12.33
CA ILE A 65 17.90 0.35 -11.78
C ILE A 65 17.82 -0.41 -10.47
N VAL A 66 18.37 -1.63 -10.41
CA VAL A 66 18.36 -2.46 -9.19
C VAL A 66 19.11 -1.75 -8.06
N VAL A 67 20.27 -1.18 -8.33
CA VAL A 67 21.05 -0.41 -7.35
C VAL A 67 20.27 0.82 -6.88
N SER A 68 19.65 1.57 -7.78
CA SER A 68 18.86 2.76 -7.44
C SER A 68 17.63 2.42 -6.59
N LEU A 69 16.91 1.36 -6.93
CA LEU A 69 15.76 0.87 -6.15
C LEU A 69 16.18 0.40 -4.76
N ASN A 70 17.25 -0.38 -4.67
CA ASN A 70 17.77 -0.85 -3.39
C ASN A 70 18.25 0.30 -2.51
N LYS A 71 18.90 1.32 -3.10
CA LYS A 71 19.32 2.55 -2.39
C LYS A 71 18.12 3.37 -1.89
N SER A 72 17.06 3.46 -2.69
CA SER A 72 15.84 4.18 -2.30
C SER A 72 15.09 3.43 -1.20
N ARG A 73 15.02 2.10 -1.29
CA ARG A 73 14.43 1.23 -0.28
C ARG A 73 15.22 1.26 1.03
N SER A 74 16.55 1.22 0.99
CA SER A 74 17.36 1.27 2.21
C SER A 74 17.20 2.60 2.93
N LYS A 75 17.13 3.72 2.18
CA LYS A 75 16.85 5.05 2.74
C LYS A 75 15.52 5.14 3.46
N SER A 76 14.48 4.46 3.00
CA SER A 76 13.15 4.49 3.65
C SER A 76 13.00 3.45 4.76
N VAL A 77 13.56 2.25 4.60
CA VAL A 77 13.41 1.15 5.56
C VAL A 77 14.30 1.32 6.79
N ALA A 78 15.53 1.82 6.63
CA ALA A 78 16.46 2.00 7.75
C ALA A 78 15.95 2.93 8.88
N PRO A 79 15.36 4.12 8.61
CA PRO A 79 14.82 4.95 9.68
C PRO A 79 13.61 4.29 10.36
N LEU A 80 12.71 3.66 9.59
CA LEU A 80 11.55 2.95 10.13
C LEU A 80 11.95 1.80 11.06
N GLN A 81 13.01 1.06 10.73
CA GLN A 81 13.55 0.01 11.60
C GLN A 81 14.15 0.58 12.89
N LYS A 82 14.82 1.75 12.81
CA LYS A 82 15.35 2.43 14.00
C LYS A 82 14.23 2.93 14.92
N GLU A 83 13.19 3.52 14.35
CA GLU A 83 12.00 3.96 15.09
C GLU A 83 11.30 2.78 15.77
N LEU A 84 11.12 1.67 15.05
CA LEU A 84 10.53 0.45 15.60
C LEU A 84 11.36 -0.08 16.78
N ALA A 85 12.68 -0.14 16.63
CA ALA A 85 13.58 -0.57 17.72
C ALA A 85 13.55 0.39 18.92
N ALA A 86 13.36 1.70 18.71
CA ALA A 86 13.22 2.67 19.79
C ALA A 86 11.91 2.45 20.56
N ILE A 87 10.78 2.32 19.85
CA ILE A 87 9.46 2.04 20.45
C ILE A 87 9.48 0.73 21.23
N GLU A 88 10.13 -0.32 20.72
CA GLU A 88 10.26 -1.60 21.44
C GLU A 88 11.07 -1.47 22.74
N ARG A 89 12.10 -0.63 22.76
CA ARG A 89 12.86 -0.35 23.99
C ARG A 89 12.01 0.40 25.01
N GLU A 90 11.28 1.41 24.55
CA GLU A 90 10.36 2.17 25.41
C GLU A 90 9.25 1.30 26.00
N LEU A 91 8.69 0.38 25.21
CA LEU A 91 7.71 -0.58 25.71
C LEU A 91 8.30 -1.48 26.79
N LYS A 92 9.54 -1.98 26.59
CA LYS A 92 10.23 -2.80 27.60
C LYS A 92 10.50 -2.03 28.88
N THR A 93 10.94 -0.77 28.80
CA THR A 93 11.18 0.04 30.00
C THR A 93 9.90 0.33 30.75
N LEU A 94 8.81 0.65 30.05
CA LEU A 94 7.48 0.85 30.64
C LEU A 94 6.95 -0.43 31.30
N ASP A 95 7.14 -1.59 30.67
CA ASP A 95 6.74 -2.88 31.26
C ASP A 95 7.55 -3.21 32.52
N MET A 96 8.86 -2.93 32.54
CA MET A 96 9.69 -3.09 33.73
C MET A 96 9.27 -2.13 34.86
N GLN A 97 9.01 -0.87 34.53
CA GLN A 97 8.53 0.12 35.50
C GLN A 97 7.18 -0.32 36.09
N LYS A 98 6.24 -0.74 35.23
CA LYS A 98 4.96 -1.29 35.63
C LYS A 98 5.13 -2.46 36.60
N GLN A 99 5.95 -3.46 36.26
CA GLN A 99 6.21 -4.59 37.15
C GLN A 99 6.79 -4.17 38.50
N ARG A 100 7.72 -3.21 38.52
CA ARG A 100 8.27 -2.65 39.75
C ARG A 100 7.20 -1.96 40.61
N TYR A 101 6.33 -1.15 40.01
CA TYR A 101 5.22 -0.51 40.73
C TYR A 101 4.23 -1.54 41.28
N PHE A 102 3.93 -2.62 40.54
CA PHE A 102 3.09 -3.71 41.03
C PHE A 102 3.74 -4.43 42.21
N ALA A 103 5.03 -4.76 42.13
CA ALA A 103 5.74 -5.40 43.24
C ALA A 103 5.76 -4.52 44.49
N LEU A 104 6.00 -3.21 44.35
CA LEU A 104 5.94 -2.24 45.46
C LEU A 104 4.53 -2.12 46.05
N TYR A 105 3.48 -2.18 45.23
CA TYR A 105 2.09 -2.18 45.70
C TYR A 105 1.74 -3.45 46.48
N GLU A 106 2.33 -4.60 46.13
CA GLU A 106 2.16 -5.85 46.85
C GLU A 106 2.98 -5.93 48.15
N SER A 107 4.14 -5.25 48.20
CA SER A 107 5.05 -5.28 49.37
C SER A 107 4.81 -4.16 50.39
N ASP A 108 4.38 -2.96 49.97
CA ASP A 108 4.14 -1.83 50.86
C ASP A 108 2.66 -1.70 51.26
N THR A 109 2.48 -1.61 52.56
CA THR A 109 1.32 -1.14 53.32
C THR A 109 0.86 0.28 52.93
N ILE A 110 0.41 0.51 51.70
CA ILE A 110 -0.41 1.69 51.36
C ILE A 110 -1.87 1.31 51.60
N GLY A 111 -2.37 1.85 52.71
CA GLY A 111 -3.63 1.50 53.34
C GLY A 111 -4.81 1.42 52.37
N ARG A 112 -5.64 0.41 52.69
CA ARG A 112 -7.06 0.33 52.40
C ARG A 112 -7.69 1.73 52.26
N ARG A 113 -7.80 2.24 51.03
CA ARG A 113 -8.89 3.11 50.50
C ARG A 113 -8.45 3.78 49.20
N ASN A 114 -8.55 3.07 48.08
CA ASN A 114 -8.84 3.72 46.80
C ASN A 114 -9.60 2.76 45.87
N PRO A 115 -10.91 2.97 45.62
CA PRO A 115 -11.72 2.09 44.77
C PRO A 115 -11.63 2.46 43.28
N LEU A 116 -10.42 2.54 42.74
CA LEU A 116 -10.13 2.55 41.30
C LEU A 116 -8.84 1.73 41.18
N HIS A 117 -8.82 0.45 40.80
CA HIS A 117 -9.28 -0.11 39.54
C HIS A 117 -9.27 -1.64 39.67
N HIS A 118 -10.46 -2.26 39.75
CA HIS A 118 -10.62 -3.65 39.33
C HIS A 118 -11.11 -3.60 37.87
N ARG A 119 -10.50 -4.42 37.00
CA ARG A 119 -10.68 -4.52 35.52
C ARG A 119 -9.69 -3.58 34.80
N ASP A 120 -8.61 -4.02 34.15
CA ASP A 120 -8.67 -4.65 32.82
C ASP A 120 -7.30 -5.17 32.30
N LEU A 121 -6.49 -5.89 33.10
CA LEU A 121 -5.24 -6.47 32.56
C LEU A 121 -5.44 -7.87 31.91
N GLY A 122 -6.52 -8.59 32.24
CA GLY A 122 -6.88 -9.85 31.58
C GLY A 122 -7.85 -9.71 30.39
N ALA A 123 -8.66 -8.65 30.37
CA ALA A 123 -9.69 -8.46 29.34
C ALA A 123 -9.11 -7.94 28.01
N SER A 124 -8.04 -7.14 28.07
CA SER A 124 -7.46 -6.52 26.87
C SER A 124 -6.80 -7.55 25.94
N SER A 125 -6.12 -8.57 26.49
CA SER A 125 -5.46 -9.62 25.68
C SER A 125 -6.46 -10.57 24.98
N LEU A 126 -7.59 -10.87 25.64
CA LEU A 126 -8.67 -11.70 25.07
C LEU A 126 -9.51 -10.93 24.04
N LEU A 127 -9.75 -9.64 24.26
CA LEU A 127 -10.43 -8.76 23.29
C LEU A 127 -9.55 -8.49 22.06
N LEU A 128 -8.23 -8.36 22.23
CA LEU A 128 -7.29 -8.26 21.11
C LEU A 128 -7.28 -9.56 20.30
N LYS A 129 -7.18 -10.73 20.95
CA LYS A 129 -7.29 -12.05 20.28
C LYS A 129 -8.63 -12.22 19.54
N ARG A 130 -9.74 -11.77 20.12
CA ARG A 130 -11.07 -11.76 19.46
C ARG A 130 -11.13 -10.79 18.27
N LYS A 131 -10.59 -9.58 18.37
CA LYS A 131 -10.51 -8.61 17.26
C LYS A 131 -9.63 -9.10 16.11
N TYR A 132 -8.48 -9.72 16.39
CA TYR A 132 -7.62 -10.34 15.36
C TYR A 132 -8.31 -11.54 14.69
N ARG A 133 -9.07 -12.35 15.44
CA ARG A 133 -9.86 -13.46 14.88
C ARG A 133 -11.05 -12.99 14.02
N GLN A 134 -11.71 -11.89 14.38
CA GLN A 134 -12.78 -11.27 13.57
C GLN A 134 -12.26 -10.57 12.31
N LYS A 135 -11.08 -9.92 12.36
CA LYS A 135 -10.42 -9.37 11.16
C LYS A 135 -10.04 -10.46 10.15
N ARG A 136 -9.70 -11.67 10.63
CA ARG A 136 -9.37 -12.82 9.79
C ARG A 136 -10.60 -13.43 9.07
N ILE A 137 -11.80 -13.26 9.62
CA ILE A 137 -13.07 -13.70 8.99
C ILE A 137 -13.55 -12.67 7.95
N ARG A 138 -13.36 -11.36 8.19
CA ARG A 138 -13.74 -10.30 7.24
C ARG A 138 -12.91 -10.27 5.95
N CYS A 139 -11.71 -10.84 5.92
CA CYS A 139 -10.90 -10.92 4.70
C CYS A 139 -11.30 -12.07 3.76
N ARG A 140 -12.21 -12.98 4.15
CA ARG A 140 -12.74 -14.02 3.23
C ARG A 140 -14.01 -13.61 2.47
N HIS A 141 -14.67 -12.51 2.85
CA HIS A 141 -15.92 -12.04 2.23
C HIS A 141 -15.73 -10.83 1.31
N ARG A 142 -14.49 -10.54 0.89
CA ARG A 142 -14.18 -9.48 -0.09
C ARG A 142 -13.55 -10.01 -1.37
N HIS A 143 -13.75 -11.31 -1.61
CA HIS A 143 -13.48 -12.02 -2.86
C HIS A 143 -14.67 -12.93 -3.13
N PHE A 144 -15.81 -12.32 -3.43
CA PHE A 144 -16.86 -12.82 -4.30
C PHE A 144 -17.58 -11.60 -4.89
#